data_AF-A0AAD4JKC4-F1
#
_entry.id   AF-A0AAD4JKC4-F1
#
_cell.length_a   1.000
_cell.length_b   1.000
_cell.length_c   1.000
_cell.angle_alpha   90.00
_cell.angle_beta   90.00
_cell.angle_gamma   90.00
#
_symmetry.space_group_name_H-M   'P 1'
#
loop_
_entity.id
_entity.type
_entity.pdbx_description
1 polymer ?
#
loop_
_entity_poly.entity_id
_entity_poly.type
_entity_poly.pdbx_seq_one_letter_code
_entity_poly.pdbx_strand_id
1 'polypeptide(L)'
;MGLLIHKILKLRGVPEKLCTYSAMAAFWYGLVVHLRVYPIIYALPIIILLDPLYFQPGKKPVLVDWSSRTSKSSYDSSNMKATGSKYIWNFFRNMITWRRAMFGIASGSTFLILTGMSFYLYGWDFLHEALLYHLTRTDLRHNFSIYFYHIYLHYEHEFSILEKLISFLPQLTVQLILVSRFALDFPFCLFLQTMAFVAFNKVITVQYFVWFFCLLPIILPWSNMKIK
;
A
#
# COMPACT_ATOMS: atom_id res chain seq x y z
N MET A 1 23.44 8.14 0.72
CA MET A 1 22.08 8.66 0.95
C MET A 1 21.81 9.05 2.41
N GLY A 2 22.03 8.17 3.41
CA GLY A 2 21.73 8.47 4.82
C GLY A 2 22.38 9.73 5.39
N LEU A 3 23.66 9.99 5.07
CA LEU A 3 24.41 11.16 5.53
C LEU A 3 23.90 12.50 4.95
N LEU A 4 23.41 12.48 3.71
CA LEU A 4 22.83 13.64 3.02
C LEU A 4 21.46 13.99 3.63
N ILE A 5 20.63 12.96 3.83
CA ILE A 5 19.32 13.06 4.47
C ILE A 5 19.45 13.58 5.91
N HIS A 6 20.44 13.07 6.65
CA HIS A 6 20.76 13.52 8.00
C HIS A 6 21.15 15.01 8.04
N LYS A 7 22.04 15.46 7.15
CA LYS A 7 22.42 16.89 7.05
C LYS A 7 21.22 17.79 6.75
N ILE A 8 20.34 17.41 5.83
CA ILE A 8 19.18 18.22 5.44
C ILE A 8 18.13 18.30 6.57
N LEU A 9 17.93 17.19 7.31
CA LEU A 9 16.99 17.18 8.44
C LEU A 9 17.51 17.96 9.65
N LYS A 10 18.83 17.95 9.87
CA LYS A 10 19.49 18.77 10.90
C LYS A 10 19.33 20.27 10.60
N LEU A 11 19.42 20.67 9.33
CA LEU A 11 19.17 22.05 8.87
C LEU A 11 17.71 22.50 9.08
N ARG A 12 16.75 21.57 9.24
CA ARG A 12 15.31 21.88 9.46
C ARG A 12 14.86 21.77 10.92
N GLY A 13 15.77 21.57 11.87
CA GLY A 13 15.45 21.51 13.31
C GLY A 13 14.58 20.32 13.73
N VAL A 14 14.58 19.22 12.95
CA VAL A 14 13.86 18.00 13.32
C VAL A 14 14.65 17.27 14.42
N PRO A 15 14.01 16.80 15.52
CA PRO A 15 14.71 16.07 16.57
C PRO A 15 15.44 14.85 16.01
N GLU A 16 16.76 14.76 16.28
CA GLU A 16 17.69 13.80 15.65
C GLU A 16 17.21 12.34 15.78
N LYS A 17 16.63 11.96 16.93
CA LYS A 17 16.08 10.62 17.15
C LYS A 17 14.99 10.25 16.15
N LEU A 18 14.05 11.16 15.89
CA LEU A 18 12.92 10.91 14.99
C LEU A 18 13.39 10.77 13.53
N CYS A 19 14.38 11.57 13.13
CA CYS A 19 15.04 11.48 11.83
C CYS A 19 15.64 10.08 11.60
N THR A 20 16.42 9.60 12.56
CA THR A 20 17.10 8.30 12.45
C THR A 20 16.09 7.15 12.36
N TYR A 21 15.04 7.16 13.19
CA TYR A 21 13.99 6.13 13.13
C TYR A 21 13.23 6.14 11.80
N SER A 22 12.88 7.30 11.24
CA SER A 22 12.21 7.37 9.94
C SER A 22 13.10 6.85 8.80
N ALA A 23 14.40 7.14 8.83
CA ALA A 23 15.35 6.64 7.84
C ALA A 23 15.53 5.11 7.95
N MET A 24 15.64 4.58 9.17
CA MET A 24 15.70 3.12 9.41
C MET A 24 14.42 2.43 8.95
N ALA A 25 13.25 2.98 9.27
CA ALA A 25 11.96 2.43 8.84
C ALA A 25 11.85 2.42 7.31
N ALA A 26 12.28 3.47 6.63
CA ALA A 26 12.28 3.53 5.16
C ALA A 26 13.21 2.48 4.53
N PHE A 27 14.40 2.28 5.11
CA PHE A 27 15.34 1.25 4.67
C PHE A 27 14.74 -0.16 4.81
N TRP A 28 14.24 -0.49 6.00
CA TRP A 28 13.62 -1.81 6.25
C TRP A 28 12.40 -2.04 5.38
N TYR A 29 11.58 -1.01 5.16
CA TYR A 29 10.44 -1.11 4.27
C TYR A 29 10.87 -1.39 2.82
N GLY A 30 11.86 -0.66 2.30
CA GLY A 30 12.41 -0.90 0.96
C GLY A 30 13.00 -2.30 0.79
N LEU A 31 13.71 -2.80 1.82
CA LEU A 31 14.24 -4.17 1.85
C LEU A 31 13.12 -5.22 1.83
N VAL A 32 12.09 -5.06 2.66
CA VAL A 32 10.94 -5.99 2.72
C VAL A 32 10.20 -6.04 1.38
N VAL A 33 9.98 -4.88 0.73
CA VAL A 33 9.34 -4.80 -0.59
C VAL A 33 10.21 -5.45 -1.68
N HIS A 34 11.54 -5.38 -1.56
CA HIS A 34 12.43 -6.09 -2.48
C HIS A 34 12.36 -7.62 -2.31
N LEU A 35 12.33 -8.11 -1.07
CA LEU A 35 12.25 -9.55 -0.77
C LEU A 35 10.90 -10.16 -1.14
N ARG A 36 9.81 -9.40 -0.95
CA ARG A 36 8.46 -9.77 -1.37
C ARG A 36 7.76 -8.51 -1.85
N VAL A 37 7.18 -8.54 -3.05
CA VAL A 37 6.62 -7.34 -3.68
C VAL A 37 5.31 -6.87 -3.00
N TYR A 38 4.48 -7.79 -2.49
CA TYR A 38 3.12 -7.44 -2.01
C TYR A 38 3.03 -6.36 -0.92
N PRO A 39 3.98 -6.20 0.04
CA PRO A 39 3.93 -5.13 1.03
C PRO A 39 3.93 -3.72 0.43
N ILE A 40 4.19 -3.58 -0.88
CA ILE A 40 4.05 -2.32 -1.62
C ILE A 40 2.66 -1.69 -1.46
N ILE A 41 1.61 -2.49 -1.22
CA ILE A 41 0.24 -1.98 -0.98
C ILE A 41 0.17 -1.07 0.25
N TYR A 42 1.08 -1.26 1.22
CA TYR A 42 1.14 -0.47 2.44
C TYR A 42 1.84 0.88 2.26
N ALA A 43 2.43 1.17 1.09
CA ALA A 43 3.14 2.42 0.85
C ALA A 43 2.25 3.65 1.08
N LEU A 44 1.03 3.63 0.52
CA LEU A 44 0.09 4.74 0.60
C LEU A 44 -0.44 5.01 2.02
N PRO A 45 -0.93 4.02 2.79
CA PRO A 45 -1.37 4.29 4.17
C PRO A 45 -0.20 4.70 5.07
N ILE A 46 1.02 4.16 4.87
CA ILE A 46 2.22 4.62 5.59
C ILE A 46 2.47 6.10 5.29
N ILE A 47 2.45 6.50 4.02
CA ILE A 47 2.64 7.91 3.62
C ILE A 47 1.58 8.81 4.27
N ILE A 48 0.31 8.40 4.28
CA ILE A 48 -0.77 9.18 4.90
C ILE A 48 -0.56 9.30 6.42
N LEU A 49 -0.21 8.19 7.09
CA LEU A 49 0.08 8.15 8.52
C LEU A 49 1.24 9.08 8.92
N LEU A 50 2.24 9.25 8.04
CA LEU A 50 3.37 10.17 8.23
C LEU A 50 3.00 11.67 8.13
N ASP A 51 1.70 12.03 8.07
CA ASP A 51 1.28 13.43 8.12
C ASP A 51 1.77 14.13 9.42
N PRO A 52 2.41 15.30 9.33
CA PRO A 52 2.71 16.13 10.50
C PRO A 52 1.49 16.45 11.38
N LEU A 53 0.27 16.42 10.82
CA LEU A 53 -0.97 16.64 11.56
C LEU A 53 -1.31 15.47 12.52
N TYR A 54 -0.97 14.24 12.15
CA TYR A 54 -1.23 13.04 12.97
C TYR A 54 -0.04 12.66 13.85
N PHE A 55 1.18 12.98 13.41
CA PHE A 55 2.42 12.69 14.13
C PHE A 55 3.03 13.97 14.73
N GLN A 56 2.46 14.44 15.85
CA GLN A 56 3.05 15.55 16.62
C GLN A 56 4.16 15.02 17.55
N PRO A 57 5.39 15.58 17.51
CA PRO A 57 6.44 15.20 18.44
C PRO A 57 5.97 15.39 19.90
N GLY A 58 5.95 14.30 20.67
CA GLY A 58 5.58 14.32 22.10
C GLY A 58 4.12 14.03 22.44
N LYS A 59 3.24 13.77 21.45
CA LYS A 59 1.87 13.27 21.70
C LYS A 59 1.74 11.83 21.20
N LYS A 60 1.10 10.95 21.97
CA LYS A 60 0.72 9.61 21.49
C LYS A 60 -0.21 9.80 20.28
N PRO A 61 0.02 9.09 19.16
CA PRO A 61 -0.89 9.16 18.02
C PRO A 61 -2.28 8.75 18.51
N VAL A 62 -3.28 9.60 18.27
CA VAL A 62 -4.66 9.29 18.61
C VAL A 62 -5.11 8.18 17.66
N LEU A 63 -5.12 6.93 18.14
CA LEU A 63 -5.86 5.86 17.50
C LEU A 63 -7.34 6.26 17.58
N VAL A 64 -7.86 6.84 16.50
CA VAL A 64 -9.26 7.29 16.45
C VAL A 64 -10.13 6.05 16.28
N ASP A 65 -10.98 5.78 17.26
CA ASP A 65 -11.96 4.72 17.22
C ASP A 65 -13.03 5.04 16.14
N TRP A 66 -13.09 4.20 15.11
CA TRP A 66 -13.91 4.37 13.90
C TRP A 66 -15.40 4.61 14.19
N SER A 67 -15.90 4.01 15.28
CA SER A 67 -17.30 4.10 15.73
C SER A 67 -17.81 5.54 15.91
N SER A 68 -16.93 6.51 16.10
CA SER A 68 -17.24 7.92 16.35
C SER A 68 -17.55 8.77 15.09
N ARG A 69 -17.23 8.30 13.87
CA ARG A 69 -17.48 9.08 12.62
C ARG A 69 -18.88 8.87 12.03
N THR A 70 -19.66 7.95 12.56
CA THR A 70 -20.96 7.57 11.98
C THR A 70 -22.07 8.59 12.21
N SER A 71 -21.83 9.70 12.92
CA SER A 71 -22.83 10.75 13.19
C SER A 71 -22.33 12.14 12.83
N LYS A 72 -22.34 12.45 11.52
CA LYS A 72 -22.65 13.76 10.91
C LYS A 72 -22.18 13.78 9.47
N SER A 73 -23.10 13.56 8.54
CA SER A 73 -22.92 13.95 7.15
C SER A 73 -24.26 14.41 6.58
N SER A 74 -24.65 15.65 6.90
CA SER A 74 -25.58 16.39 6.07
C SER A 74 -24.76 16.95 4.90
N TYR A 75 -24.86 16.31 3.74
CA TYR A 75 -24.15 16.70 2.52
C TYR A 75 -25.11 17.48 1.62
N ASP A 76 -24.91 18.80 1.53
CA ASP A 76 -25.62 19.64 0.57
C ASP A 76 -25.04 19.43 -0.83
N SER A 77 -25.87 18.90 -1.71
CA SER A 77 -25.54 18.52 -3.08
C SER A 77 -25.83 19.69 -4.02
N SER A 78 -24.89 20.62 -4.18
CA SER A 78 -24.83 21.45 -5.38
C SER A 78 -23.40 21.93 -5.65
N ASN A 79 -22.91 21.71 -6.88
CA ASN A 79 -21.57 22.05 -7.44
C ASN A 79 -20.48 20.96 -7.45
N MET A 80 -20.78 19.78 -8.04
CA MET A 80 -19.89 18.60 -8.01
C MET A 80 -18.98 18.38 -9.26
N LYS A 81 -18.96 19.26 -10.28
CA LYS A 81 -18.19 18.96 -11.52
C LYS A 81 -16.94 19.81 -11.78
N ALA A 82 -16.90 21.09 -11.39
CA ALA A 82 -15.73 21.96 -11.61
C ALA A 82 -14.68 21.89 -10.50
N THR A 83 -15.02 21.28 -9.36
CA THR A 83 -14.23 21.31 -8.12
C THR A 83 -13.38 20.05 -7.93
N GLY A 84 -13.74 18.93 -8.56
CA GLY A 84 -13.06 17.63 -8.40
C GLY A 84 -11.59 17.66 -8.79
N SER A 85 -11.24 18.25 -9.93
CA SER A 85 -9.84 18.35 -10.39
C SER A 85 -8.98 19.21 -9.44
N LYS A 86 -9.52 20.34 -8.96
CA LYS A 86 -8.82 21.19 -7.96
C LYS A 86 -8.68 20.49 -6.61
N TYR A 87 -9.67 19.71 -6.17
CA TYR A 87 -9.57 18.92 -4.93
C TYR A 87 -8.54 17.80 -5.03
N ILE A 88 -8.54 17.04 -6.14
CA ILE A 88 -7.57 15.97 -6.40
C ILE A 88 -6.16 16.55 -6.47
N TRP A 89 -5.98 17.66 -7.19
CA TRP A 89 -4.68 18.34 -7.28
C TRP A 89 -4.22 18.87 -5.91
N ASN A 90 -5.11 19.49 -5.14
CA ASN A 90 -4.78 19.98 -3.80
C ASN A 90 -4.48 18.83 -2.83
N PHE A 91 -5.16 17.69 -2.97
CA PHE A 91 -4.89 16.47 -2.23
C PHE A 91 -3.48 15.94 -2.53
N PHE A 92 -3.12 15.77 -3.81
CA PHE A 92 -1.77 15.33 -4.20
C PHE A 92 -0.69 16.33 -3.78
N ARG A 93 -0.95 17.65 -3.88
CA ARG A 93 -0.03 18.69 -3.43
C ARG A 93 0.18 18.62 -1.91
N ASN A 94 -0.90 18.41 -1.14
CA ASN A 94 -0.83 18.26 0.31
C ASN A 94 -0.21 16.91 0.73
N MET A 95 -0.25 15.90 -0.13
CA MET A 95 0.47 14.64 0.07
C MET A 95 1.99 14.81 -0.01
N ILE A 96 2.51 15.84 -0.68
CA ILE A 96 3.94 16.06 -0.87
C ILE A 96 4.54 16.88 0.29
N THR A 97 4.59 16.26 1.48
CA THR A 97 5.36 16.82 2.60
C THR A 97 6.81 16.32 2.56
N TRP A 98 7.75 17.11 3.09
CA TRP A 98 9.17 16.73 3.10
C TRP A 98 9.41 15.37 3.75
N ARG A 99 8.73 15.06 4.87
CA ARG A 99 8.86 13.77 5.58
C ARG A 99 8.42 12.59 4.72
N ARG A 100 7.29 12.74 4.01
CA ARG A 100 6.74 11.73 3.09
C ARG A 100 7.63 11.51 1.88
N ALA A 101 8.06 12.60 1.25
CA ALA A 101 8.98 12.55 0.11
C ALA A 101 10.29 11.86 0.50
N MET A 102 10.82 12.17 1.68
CA MET A 102 12.07 11.58 2.15
C MET A 102 11.93 10.08 2.48
N PHE A 103 10.82 9.66 3.09
CA PHE A 103 10.51 8.24 3.29
C PHE A 103 10.38 7.50 1.95
N GLY A 104 9.65 8.08 0.99
CA GLY A 104 9.47 7.51 -0.35
C GLY A 104 10.79 7.40 -1.13
N ILE A 105 11.62 8.44 -1.11
CA ILE A 105 12.94 8.43 -1.77
C ILE A 105 13.88 7.43 -1.09
N ALA A 106 13.93 7.38 0.24
CA ALA A 106 14.81 6.47 0.97
C ALA A 106 14.42 4.99 0.77
N SER A 107 13.14 4.67 0.88
CA SER A 107 12.65 3.31 0.63
C SER A 107 12.76 2.91 -0.84
N GLY A 108 12.36 3.79 -1.76
CA GLY A 108 12.45 3.58 -3.20
C GLY A 108 13.90 3.41 -3.68
N SER A 109 14.83 4.22 -3.18
CA SER A 109 16.26 4.05 -3.49
C SER A 109 16.81 2.73 -2.95
N THR A 110 16.43 2.32 -1.75
CA THR A 110 16.82 1.01 -1.20
C THR A 110 16.33 -0.13 -2.10
N PHE A 111 15.04 -0.10 -2.49
CA PHE A 111 14.47 -1.07 -3.42
C PHE A 111 15.18 -1.09 -4.77
N LEU A 112 15.40 0.09 -5.39
CA LEU A 112 16.05 0.19 -6.70
C LEU A 112 17.51 -0.25 -6.68
N ILE A 113 18.26 0.06 -5.62
CA ILE A 113 19.66 -0.35 -5.48
C ILE A 113 19.74 -1.88 -5.35
N LEU A 114 18.90 -2.48 -4.51
CA LEU A 114 18.88 -3.94 -4.33
C LEU A 114 18.42 -4.66 -5.61
N THR A 115 17.37 -4.16 -6.25
CA THR A 115 16.90 -4.71 -7.54
C THR A 115 17.95 -4.55 -8.63
N GLY A 116 18.66 -3.43 -8.69
CA GLY A 116 19.76 -3.21 -9.63
C GLY A 116 20.97 -4.12 -9.34
N MET A 117 21.28 -4.36 -8.07
CA MET A 117 22.32 -5.30 -7.66
C MET A 117 21.96 -6.74 -8.07
N SER A 118 20.72 -7.17 -7.82
CA SER A 118 20.24 -8.49 -8.25
C SER A 118 20.19 -8.62 -9.77
N PHE A 119 19.78 -7.57 -10.49
CA PHE A 119 19.82 -7.56 -11.96
C PHE A 119 21.26 -7.63 -12.49
N TYR A 120 22.22 -6.98 -11.85
CA TYR A 120 23.62 -7.08 -12.24
C TYR A 120 24.18 -8.52 -12.06
N LEU A 121 23.75 -9.23 -11.01
CA LEU A 121 24.21 -10.60 -10.73
C LEU A 121 23.52 -11.67 -11.60
N TYR A 122 22.22 -11.52 -11.86
CA TYR A 122 21.37 -12.58 -12.44
C TYR A 122 20.72 -12.19 -13.78
N GLY A 123 20.87 -10.94 -14.22
CA GLY A 123 20.36 -10.47 -15.51
C GLY A 123 18.84 -10.47 -15.63
N TRP A 124 18.36 -10.75 -16.85
CA TRP A 124 16.95 -10.74 -17.22
C TRP A 124 16.13 -11.83 -16.52
N ASP A 125 16.73 -12.97 -16.20
CA ASP A 125 16.04 -14.08 -15.55
C ASP A 125 15.50 -13.66 -14.18
N PHE A 126 16.30 -12.91 -13.41
CA PHE A 126 15.83 -12.33 -12.15
C PHE A 126 14.66 -11.38 -12.36
N LEU A 127 14.74 -10.46 -13.33
CA LEU A 127 13.67 -9.49 -13.54
C LEU A 127 12.37 -10.17 -13.98
N HIS A 128 12.49 -11.18 -14.84
CA HIS A 128 11.34 -11.97 -15.29
C HIS A 128 10.70 -12.70 -14.12
N GLU A 129 11.45 -13.54 -13.41
CA GLU A 129 10.91 -14.41 -12.36
C GLU A 129 10.45 -13.63 -11.11
N ALA A 130 11.22 -12.61 -10.70
CA ALA A 130 10.94 -11.88 -9.47
C ALA A 130 9.83 -10.83 -9.62
N LEU A 131 9.69 -10.20 -10.79
CA LEU A 131 8.74 -9.09 -10.99
C LEU A 131 7.73 -9.36 -12.12
N LEU A 132 8.19 -9.60 -13.35
CA LEU A 132 7.32 -9.58 -14.53
C LEU A 132 6.38 -10.79 -14.60
N TYR A 133 6.87 -11.97 -14.23
CA TYR A 133 6.12 -13.22 -14.22
C TYR A 133 4.86 -13.09 -13.37
N HIS A 134 4.92 -12.36 -12.24
CA HIS A 134 3.77 -12.16 -11.36
C HIS A 134 2.65 -11.31 -11.96
N LEU A 135 2.94 -10.51 -13.00
CA LEU A 135 1.93 -9.70 -13.69
C LEU A 135 1.12 -10.51 -14.71
N THR A 136 1.76 -11.50 -15.33
CA THR A 136 1.20 -12.30 -16.41
C THR A 136 0.75 -13.69 -15.96
N ARG A 137 1.16 -14.14 -14.77
CA ARG A 137 0.84 -15.44 -14.21
C ARG A 137 -0.67 -15.68 -14.12
N THR A 138 -1.09 -16.83 -14.64
CA THR A 138 -2.42 -17.40 -14.50
C THR A 138 -2.29 -18.81 -13.93
N ASP A 139 -3.25 -19.23 -13.11
CA ASP A 139 -3.30 -20.58 -12.55
C ASP A 139 -4.71 -21.14 -12.76
N LEU A 140 -4.78 -22.35 -13.31
CA LEU A 140 -6.04 -23.04 -13.66
C LEU A 140 -6.36 -24.21 -12.75
N ARG A 141 -5.41 -24.74 -11.97
CA ARG A 141 -5.65 -26.00 -11.24
C ARG A 141 -6.02 -25.76 -9.79
N HIS A 142 -5.43 -24.74 -9.16
CA HIS A 142 -5.56 -24.50 -7.71
C HIS A 142 -5.83 -23.04 -7.39
N ASN A 143 -6.73 -22.42 -8.17
CA ASN A 143 -7.02 -21.00 -8.10
C ASN A 143 -8.38 -20.74 -7.46
N PHE A 144 -8.38 -20.12 -6.28
CA PHE A 144 -9.58 -19.72 -5.55
C PHE A 144 -10.09 -18.33 -5.95
N SER A 145 -9.49 -17.69 -6.95
CA SER A 145 -9.91 -16.37 -7.37
C SER A 145 -11.28 -16.38 -8.03
N ILE A 146 -11.99 -15.26 -7.92
CA ILE A 146 -13.26 -15.06 -8.62
C ILE A 146 -13.09 -15.10 -10.15
N TYR A 147 -11.86 -14.84 -10.63
CA TYR A 147 -11.50 -14.84 -12.05
C TYR A 147 -11.24 -16.24 -12.61
N PHE A 148 -11.10 -17.27 -11.75
CA PHE A 148 -10.74 -18.63 -12.16
C PHE A 148 -11.60 -19.16 -13.31
N TYR A 149 -12.93 -19.12 -13.17
CA TYR A 149 -13.83 -19.68 -14.18
C TYR A 149 -13.75 -18.94 -15.52
N HIS A 150 -13.63 -17.62 -15.49
CA HIS A 150 -13.47 -16.80 -16.69
C HIS A 150 -12.14 -17.10 -17.41
N ILE A 151 -11.04 -17.23 -16.66
CA ILE A 151 -9.71 -17.57 -17.19
C ILE A 151 -9.72 -18.99 -17.77
N TYR A 152 -10.41 -19.92 -17.13
CA TYR A 152 -10.53 -21.30 -17.58
C TYR A 152 -11.23 -21.41 -18.94
N LEU A 153 -12.37 -20.74 -19.12
CA LEU A 153 -13.14 -20.78 -20.37
C LEU A 153 -12.41 -20.12 -21.55
N HIS A 154 -11.53 -19.16 -21.31
CA HIS A 154 -10.80 -18.43 -22.35
C HIS A 154 -9.34 -18.87 -22.48
N TYR A 155 -8.96 -20.01 -21.92
CA TYR A 155 -7.57 -20.46 -21.89
C TYR A 155 -6.95 -20.64 -23.28
N GLU A 156 -7.75 -21.06 -24.27
CA GLU A 156 -7.28 -21.27 -25.64
C GLU A 156 -7.02 -19.95 -26.41
N HIS A 157 -7.56 -18.83 -25.93
CA HIS A 157 -7.32 -17.51 -26.51
C HIS A 157 -6.28 -16.78 -25.66
N GLU A 158 -5.10 -16.52 -26.21
CA GLU A 158 -4.08 -15.75 -25.49
C GLU A 158 -4.58 -14.33 -25.22
N PHE A 159 -4.76 -13.99 -23.95
CA PHE A 159 -5.09 -12.63 -23.55
C PHE A 159 -3.97 -11.66 -23.94
N SER A 160 -4.36 -10.53 -24.52
CA SER A 160 -3.44 -9.42 -24.82
C SER A 160 -2.84 -8.83 -23.54
N ILE A 161 -1.65 -8.23 -23.65
CA ILE A 161 -1.01 -7.50 -22.54
C ILE A 161 -1.95 -6.42 -21.98
N LEU A 162 -2.74 -5.76 -22.84
CA LEU A 162 -3.68 -4.74 -22.41
C LEU A 162 -4.79 -5.31 -21.53
N GLU A 163 -5.36 -6.46 -21.89
CA GLU A 163 -6.38 -7.14 -21.10
C GLU A 163 -5.81 -7.59 -19.76
N LYS A 164 -4.57 -8.11 -19.76
CA LYS A 164 -3.85 -8.44 -18.53
C LYS A 164 -3.63 -7.21 -17.64
N LEU A 165 -3.39 -6.02 -18.21
CA LEU A 165 -3.25 -4.78 -17.43
C LEU A 165 -4.58 -4.26 -16.89
N ILE A 166 -5.63 -4.25 -17.72
CA ILE A 166 -7.01 -3.88 -17.31
C ILE A 166 -7.48 -4.78 -16.17
N SER A 167 -7.07 -6.05 -16.22
CA SER A 167 -6.82 -6.97 -15.12
C SER A 167 -6.78 -6.42 -13.69
N PHE A 168 -5.87 -5.47 -13.51
CA PHE A 168 -5.44 -4.96 -12.23
C PHE A 168 -6.23 -3.72 -11.80
N LEU A 169 -7.04 -3.15 -12.69
CA LEU A 169 -7.80 -1.93 -12.41
C LEU A 169 -8.79 -2.09 -11.24
N PRO A 170 -9.57 -3.20 -11.14
CA PRO A 170 -10.46 -3.40 -9.99
C PRO A 170 -9.68 -3.49 -8.69
N GLN A 171 -8.58 -4.23 -8.69
CA GLN A 171 -7.70 -4.39 -7.54
C GLN A 171 -7.12 -3.03 -7.10
N LEU A 172 -6.58 -2.24 -8.02
CA LEU A 172 -6.03 -0.91 -7.75
C LEU A 172 -7.10 0.06 -7.23
N THR A 173 -8.30 0.04 -7.83
CA THR A 173 -9.42 0.90 -7.43
C THR A 173 -9.83 0.63 -5.99
N VAL A 174 -10.01 -0.64 -5.63
CA VAL A 174 -10.40 -1.02 -4.26
C VAL A 174 -9.30 -0.62 -3.25
N GLN A 175 -8.02 -0.81 -3.58
CA GLN A 175 -6.92 -0.39 -2.71
C GLN A 175 -6.95 1.12 -2.43
N LEU A 176 -7.15 1.95 -3.46
CA LEU A 176 -7.21 3.40 -3.31
C LEU A 176 -8.40 3.84 -2.44
N ILE A 177 -9.58 3.24 -2.65
CA ILE A 177 -10.79 3.54 -1.86
C ILE A 177 -10.56 3.21 -0.40
N LEU A 178 -10.03 2.02 -0.09
CA LEU A 178 -9.78 1.57 1.28
C LEU A 178 -8.79 2.47 2.01
N VAL A 179 -7.70 2.87 1.35
CA VAL A 179 -6.72 3.80 1.90
C VAL A 179 -7.39 5.14 2.20
N SER A 180 -8.15 5.71 1.26
CA SER A 180 -8.80 7.00 1.46
C SER A 180 -9.78 7.01 2.64
N ARG A 181 -10.44 5.87 2.91
CA ARG A 181 -11.46 5.75 3.93
C ARG A 181 -10.90 5.38 5.31
N PHE A 182 -9.89 4.51 5.35
CA PHE A 182 -9.44 3.84 6.57
C PHE A 182 -7.98 4.14 6.96
N ALA A 183 -7.20 4.92 6.20
CA ALA A 183 -5.79 5.15 6.52
C ALA A 183 -5.49 5.70 7.94
N LEU A 184 -6.49 6.29 8.60
CA LEU A 184 -6.35 6.77 9.99
C LEU A 184 -6.45 5.65 11.04
N ASP A 185 -7.20 4.59 10.74
CA ASP A 185 -7.22 3.37 11.54
C ASP A 185 -6.23 2.37 10.92
N PHE A 186 -4.96 2.57 11.23
CA PHE A 186 -3.85 1.92 10.53
C PHE A 186 -3.91 0.38 10.58
N PRO A 187 -4.07 -0.28 11.75
CA PRO A 187 -4.14 -1.74 11.80
C PRO A 187 -5.31 -2.31 11.01
N PHE A 188 -6.48 -1.66 11.09
CA PHE A 188 -7.67 -2.06 10.33
C PHE A 188 -7.48 -1.84 8.82
N CYS A 189 -6.84 -0.74 8.43
CA CYS A 189 -6.51 -0.45 7.03
C CYS A 189 -5.57 -1.52 6.45
N LEU A 190 -4.51 -1.91 7.18
CA LEU A 190 -3.60 -2.97 6.74
C LEU A 190 -4.33 -4.31 6.54
N PHE A 191 -5.22 -4.68 7.46
CA PHE A 191 -6.05 -5.87 7.33
C PHE A 191 -6.92 -5.81 6.07
N LEU A 192 -7.71 -4.74 5.91
CA LEU A 192 -8.61 -4.58 4.77
C LEU A 192 -7.87 -4.52 3.44
N GLN A 193 -6.73 -3.82 3.37
CA GLN A 193 -5.90 -3.78 2.18
C GLN A 193 -5.39 -5.18 1.81
N THR A 194 -4.91 -5.95 2.78
CA THR A 194 -4.37 -7.30 2.54
C THR A 194 -5.48 -8.24 2.08
N MET A 195 -6.63 -8.21 2.76
CA MET A 195 -7.80 -9.01 2.40
C MET A 195 -8.30 -8.66 0.99
N ALA A 196 -8.45 -7.37 0.68
CA ALA A 196 -8.87 -6.93 -0.65
C ALA A 196 -7.82 -7.22 -1.73
N PHE A 197 -6.53 -7.10 -1.40
CA PHE A 197 -5.45 -7.44 -2.33
C PHE A 197 -5.52 -8.90 -2.73
N VAL A 198 -5.77 -9.80 -1.77
CA VAL A 198 -5.96 -11.22 -2.02
C VAL A 198 -7.26 -11.47 -2.80
N ALA A 199 -8.40 -10.95 -2.34
CA ALA A 199 -9.71 -11.21 -2.94
C ALA A 199 -9.83 -10.78 -4.41
N PHE A 200 -9.19 -9.66 -4.78
CA PHE A 200 -9.19 -9.14 -6.14
C PHE A 200 -7.96 -9.58 -6.96
N ASN A 201 -7.14 -10.50 -6.44
CA ASN A 201 -6.04 -11.08 -7.21
C ASN A 201 -6.57 -12.11 -8.22
N LYS A 202 -5.95 -12.19 -9.40
CA LYS A 202 -6.25 -13.18 -10.44
C LYS A 202 -5.88 -14.60 -10.04
N VAL A 203 -4.83 -14.74 -9.23
CA VAL A 203 -4.33 -16.02 -8.76
C VAL A 203 -4.35 -15.99 -7.23
N ILE A 204 -5.20 -16.83 -6.65
CA ILE A 204 -5.30 -17.02 -5.20
C ILE A 204 -5.01 -18.49 -4.89
N THR A 205 -3.96 -18.72 -4.11
CA THR A 205 -3.67 -20.04 -3.53
C THR A 205 -4.03 -20.04 -2.04
N VAL A 206 -4.19 -21.21 -1.42
CA VAL A 206 -4.53 -21.33 0.01
C VAL A 206 -3.53 -20.58 0.91
N GLN A 207 -2.26 -20.51 0.52
CA GLN A 207 -1.22 -19.80 1.26
C GLN A 207 -1.54 -18.31 1.46
N TYR A 208 -2.29 -17.69 0.55
CA TYR A 208 -2.60 -16.26 0.63
C TYR A 208 -3.56 -15.95 1.78
N PHE A 209 -4.36 -16.93 2.22
CA PHE A 209 -5.25 -16.74 3.36
C PHE A 209 -4.48 -16.45 4.65
N VAL A 210 -3.28 -16.99 4.81
CA VAL A 210 -2.40 -16.72 5.95
C VAL A 210 -2.05 -15.23 6.07
N TRP A 211 -2.04 -14.49 4.96
CA TRP A 211 -1.59 -13.10 4.94
C TRP A 211 -2.53 -12.14 5.67
N PHE A 212 -3.85 -12.31 5.53
CA PHE A 212 -4.80 -11.49 6.28
C PHE A 212 -5.20 -12.15 7.60
N PHE A 213 -5.15 -13.48 7.71
CA PHE A 213 -5.39 -14.15 8.99
C PHE A 213 -4.35 -13.80 10.06
N CYS A 214 -3.08 -13.54 9.70
CA CYS A 214 -2.09 -13.09 10.68
C CYS A 214 -2.35 -11.67 11.22
N LEU A 215 -3.13 -10.85 10.49
CA LEU A 215 -3.55 -9.52 10.91
C LEU A 215 -4.86 -9.54 11.70
N LEU A 216 -5.64 -10.62 11.61
CA LEU A 216 -6.93 -10.75 12.28
C LEU A 216 -6.83 -10.63 13.82
N PRO A 217 -5.90 -11.32 14.52
CA PRO A 217 -5.74 -11.16 15.98
C PRO A 217 -5.44 -9.73 16.41
N ILE A 218 -4.80 -8.95 15.54
CA ILE A 218 -4.46 -7.55 15.82
C ILE A 218 -5.72 -6.70 15.80
N ILE A 219 -6.65 -6.90 14.86
CA ILE A 219 -7.84 -6.05 14.74
C ILE A 219 -9.02 -6.49 15.62
N LEU A 220 -9.07 -7.76 16.04
CA LEU A 220 -10.20 -8.31 16.79
C LEU A 220 -10.55 -7.51 18.07
N PRO A 221 -9.58 -7.07 18.92
CA PRO A 221 -9.87 -6.28 20.11
C PRO A 221 -10.54 -4.92 19.84
N TRP A 222 -10.32 -4.35 18.66
CA TRP A 222 -10.89 -3.07 18.24
C TRP A 222 -12.16 -3.22 17.40
N SER A 223 -12.52 -4.45 17.05
CA SER A 223 -13.78 -4.75 16.36
C SER A 223 -14.91 -4.91 17.38
N ASN A 224 -16.05 -4.22 17.16
CA ASN A 224 -17.28 -4.48 17.91
C ASN A 224 -17.95 -5.82 17.50
N MET A 225 -17.19 -6.77 16.94
CA MET A 225 -17.70 -8.06 16.49
C MET A 225 -17.96 -8.95 17.70
N LYS A 226 -19.22 -8.97 18.16
CA LYS A 226 -19.69 -9.98 19.10
C LYS A 226 -19.78 -11.32 18.36
N ILE A 227 -18.88 -12.25 18.67
CA ILE A 227 -19.03 -13.65 18.25
C ILE A 227 -20.22 -14.19 19.04
N LYS A 228 -21.34 -14.42 18.33
CA LYS A 228 -22.51 -15.11 18.86
C LYS A 228 -22.33 -16.61 18.72
#